data_AF-A0A3D0Q9U9-F1
#
_entry.id   AF-A0A3D0Q9U9-F1
#
_cell.length_a   1.000
_cell.length_b   1.000
_cell.length_c   1.000
_cell.angle_alpha   90.00
_cell.angle_beta   90.00
_cell.angle_gamma   90.00
#
_symmetry.space_group_name_H-M   'P 1'
#
loop_
_entity.id
_entity.type
_entity.pdbx_description
1 polymer ?
#
loop_
_entity_poly.entity_id
_entity_poly.type
_entity_poly.pdbx_seq_one_letter_code
_entity_poly.pdbx_strand_id
1 'polypeptide(L)'
;IPLYVSGVNRFTRTLQNIKSDCRYIWPWEAERDSASTPVFENNFGFDDSSCLRIDSRGAGRSCWKVTTLGPAFGGDPFVGGTKYKLSALVKTSILGGKAMIAVRLHRENHGSVFDIQGYETFTSAQVLQGDSDWSMLKVVTPPLSPPPDRLHLLLIQEGSGTTWFDNVLFEALS
;
A
#
# COMPACT_ATOMS: atom_id res chain seq x y z
N ILE A 1 -6.13 -14.05 11.97
CA ILE A 1 -4.73 -13.66 11.69
C ILE A 1 -4.67 -13.37 10.20
N PRO A 2 -4.60 -12.09 9.77
CA PRO A 2 -4.43 -11.78 8.36
C PRO A 2 -3.01 -12.16 7.95
N LEU A 3 -2.92 -13.20 7.12
CA LEU A 3 -1.67 -13.65 6.53
C LEU A 3 -1.36 -12.77 5.32
N TYR A 4 -0.08 -12.50 5.10
CA TYR A 4 0.40 -12.07 3.79
C TYR A 4 -0.14 -13.02 2.72
N VAL A 5 -0.83 -12.46 1.74
CA VAL A 5 -1.34 -13.24 0.60
C VAL A 5 -0.38 -13.04 -0.54
N SER A 6 0.36 -14.09 -0.87
CA SER A 6 1.28 -14.10 -2.00
C SER A 6 0.54 -13.85 -3.32
N GLY A 7 1.19 -13.14 -4.23
CA GLY A 7 0.68 -12.86 -5.57
C GLY A 7 0.11 -11.45 -5.71
N VAL A 8 -0.54 -11.21 -6.85
CA VAL A 8 -1.06 -9.88 -7.21
C VAL A 8 -2.44 -9.69 -6.58
N ASN A 9 -2.60 -8.62 -5.81
CA ASN A 9 -3.89 -8.16 -5.29
C ASN A 9 -4.58 -7.25 -6.32
N ARG A 10 -5.66 -7.77 -6.90
CA ARG A 10 -6.50 -7.05 -7.88
C ARG A 10 -7.77 -6.45 -7.28
N PHE A 11 -7.88 -6.42 -5.96
CA PHE A 11 -9.07 -5.96 -5.21
C PHE A 11 -10.40 -6.72 -5.43
N THR A 12 -10.65 -7.39 -6.55
CA THR A 12 -11.85 -8.21 -6.76
C THR A 12 -11.96 -9.29 -5.69
N ARG A 13 -10.85 -9.96 -5.37
CA ARG A 13 -10.79 -10.94 -4.28
C ARG A 13 -11.05 -10.30 -2.91
N THR A 14 -10.54 -9.09 -2.68
CA THR A 14 -10.77 -8.33 -1.44
C THR A 14 -12.27 -8.03 -1.25
N LEU A 15 -12.98 -7.71 -2.32
CA LEU A 15 -14.41 -7.41 -2.31
C LEU A 15 -15.31 -8.65 -2.22
N GLN A 16 -15.01 -9.68 -3.02
CA GLN A 16 -15.83 -10.90 -3.10
C GLN A 16 -15.68 -11.79 -1.86
N ASN A 17 -14.51 -11.79 -1.20
CA ASN A 17 -14.21 -12.66 -0.06
C ASN A 17 -14.58 -12.08 1.32
N ILE A 18 -15.28 -10.96 1.43
CA ILE A 18 -15.82 -10.51 2.72
C ILE A 18 -16.67 -11.61 3.40
N LYS A 19 -17.22 -12.57 2.61
CA LYS A 19 -17.98 -13.73 3.12
C LYS A 19 -17.18 -15.02 3.28
N SER A 20 -15.93 -15.11 2.79
CA SER A 20 -15.17 -16.37 2.73
C SER A 20 -13.69 -16.14 3.01
N ASP A 21 -13.30 -16.49 4.24
CA ASP A 21 -11.93 -16.59 4.74
C ASP A 21 -11.04 -15.33 4.60
N CYS A 22 -11.09 -14.49 5.64
CA CYS A 22 -10.29 -13.28 5.77
C CYS A 22 -8.76 -13.50 5.76
N ARG A 23 -8.28 -14.76 5.77
CA ARG A 23 -6.86 -15.10 5.64
C ARG A 23 -6.29 -14.81 4.26
N TYR A 24 -7.15 -14.62 3.24
CA TYR A 24 -6.75 -14.39 1.85
C TYR A 24 -7.01 -12.96 1.34
N ILE A 25 -7.16 -12.00 2.25
CA ILE A 25 -7.43 -10.60 1.91
C ILE A 25 -6.38 -9.71 2.57
N TRP A 26 -5.86 -8.74 1.82
CA TRP A 26 -5.05 -7.68 2.42
C TRP A 26 -5.96 -6.68 3.15
N PRO A 27 -5.77 -6.46 4.46
CA PRO A 27 -6.63 -5.59 5.25
C PRO A 27 -6.26 -4.12 5.04
N TRP A 28 -6.73 -3.55 3.91
CA TRP A 28 -6.55 -2.15 3.61
C TRP A 28 -7.37 -1.26 4.56
N GLU A 29 -6.69 -0.34 5.25
CA GLU A 29 -7.31 0.61 6.17
C GLU A 29 -6.79 2.05 5.96
N ALA A 30 -7.60 3.04 6.35
CA ALA A 30 -7.21 4.43 6.34
C ALA A 30 -6.16 4.66 7.41
N GLU A 31 -5.16 5.47 7.10
CA GLU A 31 -4.38 6.12 8.15
C GLU A 31 -5.26 7.13 8.91
N ARG A 32 -5.07 7.27 10.24
CA ARG A 32 -5.96 8.08 11.11
C ARG A 32 -6.19 9.52 10.62
N ASP A 33 -5.20 10.10 9.95
CA ASP A 33 -5.24 11.47 9.44
C ASP A 33 -5.48 11.54 7.92
N SER A 34 -5.95 10.44 7.32
CA SER A 34 -6.31 10.40 5.89
C SER A 34 -7.49 11.32 5.62
N ALA A 35 -7.32 12.22 4.65
CA ALA A 35 -8.37 13.17 4.25
C ALA A 35 -9.58 12.51 3.54
N SER A 36 -9.50 11.22 3.23
CA SER A 36 -10.55 10.47 2.53
C SER A 36 -10.67 9.01 2.98
N THR A 37 -11.87 8.47 2.77
CA THR A 37 -12.30 7.07 2.99
C THR A 37 -12.07 6.26 1.70
N PRO A 38 -11.74 4.96 1.75
CA PRO A 38 -11.41 4.21 0.54
C PRO A 38 -12.72 3.94 -0.15
N VAL A 39 -12.71 3.96 -1.46
CA VAL A 39 -13.84 3.41 -2.19
C VAL A 39 -13.29 2.30 -3.05
N PHE A 40 -13.70 1.08 -2.74
CA PHE A 40 -13.54 -0.01 -3.70
C PHE A 40 -14.52 0.24 -4.84
N GLU A 41 -14.00 0.51 -6.02
CA GLU A 41 -14.79 0.80 -7.20
C GLU A 41 -14.93 -0.45 -8.05
N ASN A 42 -16.13 -0.66 -8.60
CA ASN A 42 -16.43 -1.74 -9.53
C ASN A 42 -16.52 -1.20 -10.96
N ASN A 43 -16.18 -2.05 -11.93
CA ASN A 43 -16.06 -1.75 -13.36
C ASN A 43 -14.97 -0.74 -13.73
N PHE A 44 -13.93 -0.60 -12.92
CA PHE A 44 -12.83 0.34 -13.16
C PHE A 44 -11.44 -0.23 -12.84
N GLY A 45 -11.33 -1.55 -12.63
CA GLY A 45 -10.03 -2.22 -12.48
C GLY A 45 -9.25 -2.22 -13.81
N PHE A 46 -7.95 -2.52 -13.72
CA PHE A 46 -7.07 -2.60 -14.87
C PHE A 46 -7.23 -3.95 -15.60
N ASP A 47 -7.04 -5.05 -14.89
CA ASP A 47 -7.16 -6.42 -15.44
C ASP A 47 -8.49 -7.10 -15.04
N ASP A 48 -9.22 -6.52 -14.10
CA ASP A 48 -10.52 -6.99 -13.66
C ASP A 48 -11.48 -5.82 -13.39
N SER A 49 -12.60 -6.06 -12.73
CA SER A 49 -13.58 -5.02 -12.48
C SER A 49 -13.27 -4.15 -11.28
N SER A 50 -12.26 -4.42 -10.45
CA SER A 50 -12.17 -3.80 -9.13
C SER A 50 -10.85 -3.09 -8.89
N CYS A 51 -10.93 -1.93 -8.25
CA CYS A 51 -9.74 -1.18 -7.84
C CYS A 51 -10.01 -0.42 -6.54
N LEU A 52 -8.94 0.08 -5.91
CA LEU A 52 -9.05 0.99 -4.78
C LEU A 52 -8.96 2.43 -5.28
N ARG A 53 -10.01 3.21 -5.05
CA ARG A 53 -10.08 4.62 -5.38
C ARG A 53 -9.87 5.48 -4.14
N ILE A 54 -9.04 6.51 -4.29
CA ILE A 54 -8.92 7.65 -3.40
C ILE A 54 -9.52 8.85 -4.11
N ASP A 55 -10.39 9.58 -3.43
CA ASP A 55 -10.98 10.82 -3.91
C ASP A 55 -10.90 11.88 -2.82
N SER A 56 -10.08 12.91 -3.08
CA SER A 56 -9.80 13.98 -2.13
C SER A 56 -10.25 15.31 -2.71
N ARG A 57 -10.96 16.10 -1.89
CA ARG A 57 -11.35 17.47 -2.26
C ARG A 57 -10.36 18.52 -1.80
N GLY A 58 -9.40 18.16 -0.95
CA GLY A 58 -8.46 19.10 -0.33
C GLY A 58 -7.01 18.78 -0.65
N ALA A 59 -6.11 19.71 -0.31
CA ALA A 59 -4.66 19.55 -0.47
C ALA A 59 -4.01 18.58 0.52
N GLY A 60 -4.82 17.86 1.32
CA GLY A 60 -4.34 16.95 2.35
C GLY A 60 -3.73 15.66 1.80
N ARG A 61 -3.14 14.87 2.69
CA ARG A 61 -2.63 13.54 2.40
C ARG A 61 -3.70 12.50 2.71
N SER A 62 -4.00 11.65 1.73
CA SER A 62 -4.82 10.45 1.90
C SER A 62 -3.93 9.23 1.75
N CYS A 63 -4.01 8.32 2.71
CA CYS A 63 -3.10 7.19 2.79
C CYS A 63 -3.84 5.93 3.22
N TRP A 64 -3.70 4.91 2.37
CA TRP A 64 -4.25 3.58 2.56
C TRP A 64 -3.14 2.61 2.84
N LYS A 65 -3.29 1.83 3.90
CA LYS A 65 -2.24 0.94 4.35
C LYS A 65 -2.70 -0.49 4.56
N VAL A 66 -1.81 -1.43 4.29
CA VAL A 66 -1.88 -2.79 4.85
C VAL A 66 -0.99 -2.79 6.10
N THR A 67 -1.54 -3.12 7.26
CA THR A 67 -0.81 -3.08 8.54
C THR A 67 -0.31 -4.43 9.05
N THR A 68 -0.44 -5.52 8.30
CA THR A 68 -0.39 -6.84 8.93
C THR A 68 0.76 -7.73 8.45
N LEU A 69 1.91 -7.14 8.13
CA LEU A 69 3.07 -7.88 7.65
C LEU A 69 4.17 -7.92 8.71
N GLY A 70 4.60 -9.13 9.08
CA GLY A 70 5.74 -9.36 9.97
C GLY A 70 5.41 -10.02 11.31
N PRO A 71 6.46 -10.33 12.11
CA PRO A 71 6.35 -11.00 13.42
C PRO A 71 5.40 -10.33 14.40
N ALA A 72 5.34 -9.00 14.43
CA ALA A 72 4.49 -8.27 15.37
C ALA A 72 2.98 -8.52 15.17
N PHE A 73 2.60 -9.09 14.01
CA PHE A 73 1.22 -9.45 13.67
C PHE A 73 1.01 -10.98 13.63
N GLY A 74 1.97 -11.76 14.12
CA GLY A 74 1.94 -13.22 14.07
C GLY A 74 2.29 -13.81 12.70
N GLY A 75 2.90 -13.01 11.81
CA GLY A 75 3.46 -13.48 10.55
C GLY A 75 4.89 -14.01 10.69
N ASP A 76 5.43 -14.58 9.61
CA ASP A 76 6.80 -15.08 9.59
C ASP A 76 7.84 -13.95 9.73
N PRO A 77 9.02 -14.23 10.32
CA PRO A 77 10.14 -13.31 10.33
C PRO A 77 10.61 -12.94 8.93
N PHE A 78 10.93 -11.66 8.72
CA PHE A 78 11.60 -11.21 7.52
C PHE A 78 13.04 -11.72 7.52
N VAL A 79 13.52 -12.15 6.35
CA VAL A 79 14.90 -12.59 6.18
C VAL A 79 15.83 -11.38 6.16
N GLY A 80 16.79 -11.32 7.07
CA GLY A 80 17.79 -10.26 7.14
C GLY A 80 18.61 -10.14 5.85
N GLY A 81 18.92 -8.92 5.44
CA GLY A 81 19.64 -8.62 4.18
C GLY A 81 18.78 -8.73 2.92
N THR A 82 17.51 -9.15 3.02
CA THR A 82 16.60 -9.24 1.86
C THR A 82 16.09 -7.86 1.46
N LYS A 83 15.98 -7.63 0.15
CA LYS A 83 15.27 -6.47 -0.41
C LYS A 83 13.82 -6.84 -0.68
N TYR A 84 12.92 -5.88 -0.53
CA TYR A 84 11.52 -6.08 -0.86
C TYR A 84 11.09 -5.09 -1.92
N LYS A 85 10.20 -5.54 -2.81
CA LYS A 85 9.61 -4.71 -3.87
C LYS A 85 8.11 -4.63 -3.67
N LEU A 86 7.59 -3.40 -3.71
CA LEU A 86 6.16 -3.13 -3.86
C LEU A 86 5.95 -2.53 -5.25
N SER A 87 4.97 -3.05 -5.98
CA SER A 87 4.53 -2.54 -7.28
C SER A 87 3.01 -2.37 -7.30
N ALA A 88 2.52 -1.37 -8.02
CA ALA A 88 1.08 -1.18 -8.24
C ALA A 88 0.85 -0.45 -9.56
N LEU A 89 -0.26 -0.76 -10.24
CA LEU A 89 -0.78 0.08 -11.31
C LEU A 89 -1.55 1.24 -10.70
N VAL A 90 -1.29 2.44 -11.22
CA VAL A 90 -1.86 3.68 -10.72
C VAL A 90 -2.42 4.48 -11.89
N LYS A 91 -3.62 5.01 -11.73
CA LYS A 91 -4.28 5.93 -12.67
C LYS A 91 -4.70 7.18 -11.91
N THR A 92 -4.67 8.35 -12.55
CA THR A 92 -5.02 9.62 -11.92
C THR A 92 -5.92 10.46 -12.82
N SER A 93 -6.83 11.22 -12.20
CA SER A 93 -7.72 12.16 -12.89
C SER A 93 -7.89 13.43 -12.06
N ILE A 94 -7.66 14.57 -12.70
CA ILE A 94 -7.72 15.93 -12.18
C ILE A 94 -6.90 16.03 -10.87
N LEU A 95 -5.74 15.39 -10.84
CA LEU A 95 -4.91 15.32 -9.63
C LEU A 95 -4.12 16.62 -9.44
N GLY A 96 -4.59 17.45 -8.51
CA GLY A 96 -3.90 18.63 -7.99
C GLY A 96 -2.89 18.25 -6.91
N GLY A 97 -1.82 17.57 -7.29
CA GLY A 97 -0.76 17.10 -6.37
C GLY A 97 0.03 15.91 -6.94
N LYS A 98 0.15 14.82 -6.17
CA LYS A 98 0.86 13.61 -6.61
C LYS A 98 0.30 12.31 -6.01
N ALA A 99 0.44 11.22 -6.75
CA ALA A 99 0.13 9.86 -6.33
C ALA A 99 1.40 9.00 -6.31
N MET A 100 1.55 8.16 -5.30
CA MET A 100 2.72 7.30 -5.10
C MET A 100 2.40 6.05 -4.29
N ILE A 101 3.37 5.13 -4.22
CA ILE A 101 3.34 3.97 -3.32
C ILE A 101 4.54 4.02 -2.38
N ALA A 102 4.44 3.37 -1.22
CA ALA A 102 5.54 3.28 -0.28
C ALA A 102 5.55 1.99 0.53
N VAL A 103 6.74 1.61 0.98
CA VAL A 103 6.96 0.61 2.02
C VAL A 103 7.42 1.33 3.27
N ARG A 104 6.70 1.15 4.37
CA ARG A 104 7.05 1.74 5.66
C ARG A 104 7.27 0.65 6.68
N LEU A 105 8.37 0.69 7.43
CA LEU A 105 8.72 -0.36 8.37
C LEU A 105 9.08 0.19 9.75
N HIS A 106 8.97 -0.69 10.74
CA HIS A 106 9.48 -0.48 12.08
C HIS A 106 10.39 -1.66 12.43
N ARG A 107 11.33 -1.40 13.33
CA ARG A 107 12.26 -2.40 13.84
C ARG A 107 12.12 -2.45 15.35
N GLU A 108 12.27 -3.63 15.91
CA GLU A 108 12.32 -3.78 17.36
C GLU A 108 13.43 -2.88 17.94
N ASN A 109 13.12 -2.20 19.04
CA ASN A 109 14.00 -1.23 19.73
C ASN A 109 14.30 0.07 18.96
N HIS A 110 13.64 0.35 17.83
CA HIS A 110 13.75 1.63 17.12
C HIS A 110 12.49 2.49 17.30
N GLY A 111 12.51 3.32 18.33
CA GLY A 111 11.45 4.28 18.61
C GLY A 111 10.19 3.63 19.19
N SER A 112 9.08 4.37 19.13
CA SER A 112 7.79 3.91 19.62
C SER A 112 6.92 3.45 18.46
N VAL A 113 6.24 2.33 18.64
CA VAL A 113 5.23 1.84 17.67
C VAL A 113 4.06 2.81 17.49
N PHE A 114 3.87 3.72 18.44
CA PHE A 114 2.86 4.78 18.40
C PHE A 114 3.37 6.06 17.73
N ASP A 115 4.69 6.19 17.54
CA ASP A 115 5.30 7.31 16.82
C ASP A 115 5.58 6.91 15.37
N ILE A 116 4.59 7.17 14.51
CA ILE A 116 4.65 6.85 13.08
C ILE A 116 5.79 7.61 12.38
N GLN A 117 6.22 8.76 12.91
CA GLN A 117 7.33 9.52 12.31
C GLN A 117 8.68 8.84 12.49
N GLY A 118 8.81 7.94 13.48
CA GLY A 118 9.99 7.13 13.71
C GLY A 118 10.15 5.95 12.73
N TYR A 119 9.17 5.69 11.86
CA TYR A 119 9.22 4.57 10.93
C TYR A 119 10.06 4.92 9.69
N GLU A 120 10.90 3.99 9.25
CA GLU A 120 11.61 4.11 7.98
C GLU A 120 10.59 3.99 6.83
N THR A 121 10.61 4.94 5.90
CA THR A 121 9.70 4.95 4.75
C THR A 121 10.48 5.04 3.45
N PHE A 122 10.23 4.09 2.56
CA PHE A 122 10.75 4.07 1.20
C PHE A 122 9.59 4.36 0.24
N THR A 123 9.69 5.43 -0.53
CA THR A 123 8.67 5.85 -1.51
C THR A 123 9.09 5.48 -2.92
N SER A 124 8.12 5.32 -3.83
CA SER A 124 8.43 5.16 -5.25
C SER A 124 9.17 6.39 -5.79
N ALA A 125 10.26 6.15 -6.53
CA ALA A 125 11.02 7.24 -7.16
C ALA A 125 10.19 7.97 -8.23
N GLN A 126 9.31 7.22 -8.90
CA GLN A 126 8.30 7.76 -9.81
C GLN A 126 7.02 8.09 -9.03
N VAL A 127 6.39 9.19 -9.41
CA VAL A 127 5.08 9.63 -8.93
C VAL A 127 4.23 10.03 -10.13
N LEU A 128 2.91 9.95 -10.01
CA LEU A 128 1.98 10.49 -11.01
C LEU A 128 1.46 11.85 -10.57
N GLN A 129 1.31 12.76 -11.52
CA GLN A 129 0.78 14.12 -11.31
C GLN A 129 -0.20 14.44 -12.45
N GLY A 130 -1.24 15.23 -12.17
CA GLY A 130 -2.27 15.55 -13.15
C GLY A 130 -3.02 14.31 -13.65
N ASP A 131 -3.41 14.32 -14.93
CA ASP A 131 -4.11 13.21 -15.56
C ASP A 131 -3.10 12.20 -16.09
N SER A 132 -3.28 10.93 -15.72
CA SER A 132 -2.41 9.86 -16.17
C SER A 132 -3.21 8.58 -16.33
N ASP A 133 -2.97 7.87 -17.42
CA ASP A 133 -3.51 6.53 -17.58
C ASP A 133 -2.72 5.52 -16.74
N TRP A 134 -3.22 4.29 -16.67
CA TRP A 134 -2.64 3.21 -15.88
C TRP A 134 -1.13 3.06 -16.11
N SER A 135 -0.37 3.40 -15.07
CA SER A 135 1.09 3.40 -15.07
C SER A 135 1.59 2.61 -13.87
N MET A 136 2.60 1.78 -14.10
CA MET A 136 3.18 0.94 -13.04
C MET A 136 4.15 1.75 -12.19
N LEU A 137 3.83 1.96 -10.91
CA LEU A 137 4.77 2.48 -9.92
C LEU A 137 5.47 1.33 -9.20
N LYS A 138 6.73 1.56 -8.80
CA LYS A 138 7.57 0.59 -8.10
C LYS A 138 8.38 1.26 -7.00
N VAL A 139 8.56 0.57 -5.89
CA VAL A 139 9.53 0.90 -4.85
C VAL A 139 10.27 -0.36 -4.43
N VAL A 140 11.58 -0.23 -4.24
CA VAL A 140 12.46 -1.32 -3.78
C VAL A 140 13.19 -0.83 -2.54
N THR A 141 13.10 -1.59 -1.45
CA THR A 141 13.84 -1.27 -0.23
C THR A 141 15.34 -1.55 -0.42
N PRO A 142 16.23 -0.89 0.34
CA PRO A 142 17.58 -1.43 0.53
C PRO A 142 17.53 -2.83 1.18
N PRO A 143 18.65 -3.57 1.20
CA PRO A 143 18.78 -4.77 2.01
C PRO A 143 18.41 -4.46 3.47
N LEU A 144 17.41 -5.15 4.02
CA LEU A 144 16.93 -4.86 5.36
C LEU A 144 17.75 -5.62 6.40
N SER A 145 18.69 -4.93 7.05
CA SER A 145 19.47 -5.47 8.18
C SER A 145 19.58 -4.42 9.30
N PRO A 146 19.14 -4.71 10.54
CA PRO A 146 18.48 -5.96 10.99
C PRO A 146 17.14 -6.19 10.24
N PRO A 147 16.44 -7.32 10.36
CA PRO A 147 15.10 -7.45 9.78
C PRO A 147 14.08 -6.58 10.56
N PRO A 148 13.05 -6.01 9.90
CA PRO A 148 11.97 -5.31 10.61
C PRO A 148 11.08 -6.28 11.39
N ASP A 149 10.36 -5.80 12.40
CA ASP A 149 9.29 -6.57 13.06
C ASP A 149 7.91 -6.30 12.42
N ARG A 150 7.78 -5.17 11.69
CA ARG A 150 6.56 -4.69 11.06
C ARG A 150 6.85 -4.09 9.70
N LEU A 151 5.98 -4.37 8.73
CA LEU A 151 6.00 -3.71 7.43
C LEU A 151 4.58 -3.30 7.03
N HIS A 152 4.47 -2.07 6.53
CA HIS A 152 3.25 -1.47 6.01
C HIS A 152 3.41 -1.21 4.52
N LEU A 153 2.43 -1.64 3.72
CA LEU A 153 2.33 -1.26 2.31
C LEU A 153 1.42 -0.04 2.23
N LEU A 154 1.81 0.99 1.49
CA LEU A 154 1.12 2.28 1.45
C LEU A 154 0.74 2.64 0.02
N LEU A 155 -0.50 3.07 -0.17
CA LEU A 155 -1.03 3.73 -1.37
C LEU A 155 -1.38 5.16 -0.99
N ILE A 156 -0.76 6.14 -1.65
CA ILE A 156 -0.73 7.52 -1.17
C ILE A 156 -1.20 8.46 -2.28
N GLN A 157 -2.13 9.35 -1.93
CA GLN A 157 -2.46 10.55 -2.68
C GLN A 157 -2.16 11.77 -1.81
N GLU A 158 -1.41 12.72 -2.34
CA GLU A 158 -1.24 14.05 -1.76
C GLU A 158 -1.88 15.06 -2.70
N GLY A 159 -2.85 15.83 -2.22
CA GLY A 159 -3.57 16.79 -3.05
C GLY A 159 -5.01 16.37 -3.36
N SER A 160 -5.69 17.24 -4.12
CA SER A 160 -7.08 17.04 -4.55
C SER A 160 -7.15 16.24 -5.85
N GLY A 161 -8.31 15.65 -6.15
CA GLY A 161 -8.54 14.84 -7.34
C GLY A 161 -8.71 13.36 -7.01
N THR A 162 -8.65 12.53 -8.05
CA THR A 162 -8.91 11.10 -7.93
C THR A 162 -7.71 10.27 -8.36
N THR A 163 -7.40 9.25 -7.57
CA THR A 163 -6.37 8.24 -7.87
C THR A 163 -6.97 6.86 -7.72
N TRP A 164 -6.67 5.97 -8.66
CA TRP A 164 -7.00 4.55 -8.59
C TRP A 164 -5.73 3.73 -8.49
N PHE A 165 -5.77 2.69 -7.66
CA PHE A 165 -4.70 1.72 -7.48
C PHE A 165 -5.23 0.32 -7.78
N ASP A 166 -4.45 -0.46 -8.51
CA ASP A 166 -4.76 -1.85 -8.83
C ASP A 166 -3.48 -2.68 -8.98
N ASN A 167 -3.63 -4.00 -9.11
CA ASN A 167 -2.55 -4.96 -9.32
C ASN A 167 -1.39 -4.79 -8.33
N VAL A 168 -1.70 -4.68 -7.04
CA VAL A 168 -0.69 -4.46 -6.01
C VAL A 168 0.07 -5.76 -5.75
N LEU A 169 1.38 -5.73 -5.90
CA LEU A 169 2.27 -6.88 -5.70
C LEU A 169 3.37 -6.52 -4.72
N PHE A 170 3.52 -7.34 -3.68
CA PHE A 170 4.64 -7.27 -2.75
C PHE A 170 5.44 -8.57 -2.85
N GLU A 171 6.76 -8.48 -2.95
CA GLU A 171 7.62 -9.66 -3.10
C GLU A 171 9.02 -9.42 -2.52
N ALA A 172 9.64 -10.49 -2.01
CA ALA A 172 11.06 -10.50 -1.67
C ALA A 172 11.89 -10.65 -2.95
N LEU A 173 12.99 -9.90 -3.03
CA LEU A 173 13.96 -10.02 -4.12
C LEU A 173 15.17 -10.82 -3.60
N SER A 174 15.49 -11.90 -4.31
CA SER A 174 16.71 -12.72 -4.11
C SER A 174 17.97 -11.98 -4.54
#